data_AF-A0A175WEJ6-F1
#
_entry.id   AF-A0A175WEJ6-F1
#
_cell.length_a   1.000
_cell.length_b   1.000
_cell.length_c   1.000
_cell.angle_alpha   90.00
_cell.angle_beta   90.00
_cell.angle_gamma   90.00
#
_symmetry.space_group_name_H-M   'P 1'
#
loop_
_entity.id
_entity.type
_entity.pdbx_description
1 polymer ?
#
loop_
_entity_poly.entity_id
_entity_poly.type
_entity_poly.pdbx_seq_one_letter_code
_entity_poly.pdbx_strand_id
1 'polypeptide(L)'
;MYSHYSLTTSIEAWIDRIIEAGSQTIIMPDGPDSLPTTESVSTPRPSNKRQRQASIEFSNQDAEATPPPLLSYRGHSRDSLSEASSSTNTNGTSRSGRGSPRKREAALRSAPDWPVVRTSLADLKSFPAMLETLGLDLNKIADGRQPLIPDIFQSSMSAEAGILTQPHPEWFYAANDNREELIAVHRQMKRIHRNSVKCKAMMEHEPAWNGLVHCRVLEEALEGQGGVDFRNTTVCRTLRPYHDGGPTLGDDKVDYGIFLQPTQGSDGLAERLADLASNGIDITHFNLSDFAKTPLAISIETKGFGAETFEGDTQLANWVRAHFRHLAYVVDRCGHGQTRSLPVLPTISVSASVWRVDFAHRCDDRTMIYEGITVGNTLTVYGCYQVCAALRRLAAWVRDDFRKFWLEVTELST
;
A
#
# COMPACT_ATOMS: atom_id res chain seq x y z
N MET A 1 3.26 -30.90 53.86
CA MET A 1 1.87 -31.33 53.62
C MET A 1 1.03 -30.06 53.53
N TYR A 2 1.06 -29.37 52.38
CA TYR A 2 0.29 -28.14 52.15
C TYR A 2 -0.64 -28.38 50.96
N SER A 3 -1.93 -28.39 51.24
CA SER A 3 -3.03 -28.60 50.30
C SER A 3 -3.22 -27.35 49.45
N HIS A 4 -2.92 -27.43 48.15
CA HIS A 4 -3.30 -26.42 47.17
C HIS A 4 -4.81 -26.52 46.92
N TYR A 5 -5.55 -25.52 47.38
CA TYR A 5 -6.95 -25.32 47.01
C TYR A 5 -7.06 -25.01 45.52
N SER A 6 -7.83 -25.83 44.80
CA SER A 6 -8.22 -25.65 43.41
C SER A 6 -9.20 -24.46 43.29
N LEU A 7 -8.74 -23.35 42.71
CA LEU A 7 -9.56 -22.22 42.28
C LEU A 7 -9.97 -22.42 40.82
N THR A 8 -10.87 -23.38 40.57
CA THR A 8 -11.58 -23.50 39.29
C THR A 8 -12.93 -22.82 39.42
N THR A 9 -12.96 -21.49 39.24
CA THR A 9 -14.22 -20.76 39.02
C THR A 9 -14.42 -20.68 37.51
N SER A 10 -15.47 -21.29 36.98
CA SER A 10 -15.76 -21.21 35.54
C SER A 10 -16.09 -19.77 35.13
N ILE A 11 -15.82 -19.42 33.88
CA ILE A 11 -16.16 -18.10 33.30
C ILE A 11 -17.66 -17.79 33.48
N GLU A 12 -18.52 -18.79 33.42
CA GLU A 12 -19.97 -18.66 33.61
C GLU A 12 -20.28 -18.18 35.03
N ALA A 13 -19.66 -18.77 36.06
CA ALA A 13 -19.84 -18.33 37.45
C ALA A 13 -19.28 -16.92 37.73
N TRP A 14 -18.32 -16.45 36.91
CA TRP A 14 -17.84 -15.06 36.99
C TRP A 14 -18.79 -14.08 36.30
N ILE A 15 -19.34 -14.45 35.14
CA ILE A 15 -20.36 -13.66 34.41
C ILE A 15 -21.64 -13.54 35.25
N ASP A 16 -22.11 -14.64 35.84
CA ASP A 16 -23.30 -14.65 36.71
C ASP A 16 -23.10 -13.73 37.93
N ARG A 17 -21.90 -13.71 38.52
CA ARG A 17 -21.59 -12.76 39.62
C ARG A 17 -21.62 -11.30 39.16
N ILE A 18 -21.20 -10.99 37.93
CA ILE A 18 -21.26 -9.61 37.40
C ILE A 18 -22.70 -9.19 37.12
N ILE A 19 -23.53 -10.12 36.64
CA ILE A 19 -24.96 -9.89 36.37
C ILE A 19 -25.76 -9.78 37.69
N GLU A 20 -25.51 -10.66 38.67
CA GLU A 20 -26.11 -10.62 40.01
C GLU A 20 -25.64 -9.42 40.85
N ALA A 21 -24.44 -8.90 40.58
CA ALA A 21 -23.94 -7.67 41.19
C ALA A 21 -24.60 -6.39 40.64
N GLY A 22 -25.62 -6.51 39.79
CA GLY A 22 -26.77 -5.59 39.70
C GLY A 22 -26.47 -4.09 39.81
N SER A 23 -26.56 -3.42 38.66
CA SER A 23 -27.08 -2.05 38.59
C SER A 23 -26.22 -0.91 39.13
N GLN A 24 -24.89 -1.05 39.19
CA GLN A 24 -24.01 0.11 39.27
C GLN A 24 -23.46 0.48 37.89
N THR A 25 -24.04 1.54 37.32
CA THR A 25 -23.53 2.25 36.16
C THR A 25 -22.03 2.50 36.33
N ILE A 26 -21.19 1.78 35.59
CA ILE A 26 -19.77 2.11 35.47
C ILE A 26 -19.71 3.35 34.59
N ILE A 27 -19.77 4.52 35.24
CA ILE A 27 -19.43 5.80 34.63
C ILE A 27 -17.91 5.77 34.42
N MET A 28 -17.49 5.50 33.19
CA MET A 28 -16.11 5.72 32.78
C MET A 28 -15.83 7.23 32.90
N PRO A 29 -14.77 7.65 33.62
CA PRO A 29 -14.45 9.06 33.73
C PRO A 29 -14.03 9.60 32.36
N ASP A 30 -14.72 10.63 31.89
CA ASP A 30 -14.33 11.39 30.71
C ASP A 30 -12.87 11.87 30.85
N GLY A 31 -12.03 11.46 29.90
CA GLY A 31 -10.65 11.91 29.79
C GLY A 31 -10.60 13.42 29.47
N PRO A 32 -9.50 14.10 29.85
CA PRO A 32 -9.48 15.55 29.93
C PRO A 32 -9.35 16.15 28.53
N ASP A 33 -10.45 16.64 27.96
CA ASP A 33 -10.47 17.71 26.94
C ASP A 33 -11.91 18.19 26.72
N SER A 34 -12.51 18.81 27.74
CA SER A 34 -13.76 19.56 27.62
C SER A 34 -13.58 20.96 28.23
N LEU A 35 -13.18 21.90 27.37
CA LEU A 35 -13.13 23.33 27.67
C LEU A 35 -14.54 23.86 28.01
N PRO A 36 -14.70 24.72 29.04
CA PRO A 36 -16.01 25.21 29.45
C PRO A 36 -16.55 26.19 28.40
N THR A 37 -17.78 25.92 27.98
CA THR A 37 -18.59 26.82 27.16
C THR A 37 -19.06 27.97 28.04
N THR A 38 -18.51 29.17 27.85
CA THR A 38 -19.05 30.40 28.44
C THR A 38 -19.68 31.29 27.37
N GLU A 39 -20.79 31.89 27.79
CA GLU A 39 -21.88 32.46 27.03
C GLU A 39 -21.53 33.59 26.06
N SER A 40 -22.38 33.67 25.05
CA SER A 40 -22.44 34.68 24.00
C SER A 40 -22.66 36.09 24.53
N VAL A 41 -21.73 37.00 24.26
CA VAL A 41 -22.04 38.44 24.07
C VAL A 41 -21.23 38.99 22.90
N SER A 42 -21.96 39.39 21.87
CA SER A 42 -21.52 40.05 20.64
C SER A 42 -20.95 41.44 20.93
N THR A 43 -19.84 41.84 20.27
CA THR A 43 -19.59 43.18 19.64
C THR A 43 -18.14 43.31 19.13
N PRO A 44 -17.82 44.21 18.18
CA PRO A 44 -16.97 43.93 17.03
C PRO A 44 -15.50 44.40 17.13
N ARG A 45 -14.66 43.81 16.27
CA ARG A 45 -13.25 44.12 15.98
C ARG A 45 -12.94 45.62 15.90
N PRO A 46 -11.70 45.99 16.28
CA PRO A 46 -10.86 46.67 15.31
C PRO A 46 -9.45 46.07 15.21
N SER A 47 -8.95 46.10 13.97
CA SER A 47 -7.57 45.91 13.58
C SER A 47 -6.61 46.78 14.38
N ASN A 48 -5.46 46.26 14.79
CA ASN A 48 -4.21 47.00 14.68
C ASN A 48 -2.96 46.10 14.79
N LYS A 49 -2.09 46.27 13.80
CA LYS A 49 -0.68 45.88 13.78
C LYS A 49 -0.01 46.29 15.09
N ARG A 50 0.64 45.34 15.77
CA ARG A 50 1.93 45.62 16.41
C ARG A 50 2.73 44.35 16.66
N GLN A 51 3.83 44.30 15.93
CA GLN A 51 4.97 43.43 16.04
C GLN A 51 5.48 43.41 17.50
N ARG A 52 5.63 42.22 18.08
CA ARG A 52 6.58 41.99 19.17
C ARG A 52 7.03 40.54 19.18
N GLN A 53 8.35 40.40 19.05
CA GLN A 53 9.14 39.19 19.08
C GLN A 53 8.93 38.42 20.38
N ALA A 54 8.77 37.10 20.25
CA ALA A 54 9.36 36.04 21.08
C ALA A 54 8.51 34.79 20.86
N SER A 55 9.04 33.77 20.18
CA SER A 55 8.75 32.33 20.38
C SER A 55 9.43 31.51 19.30
N ILE A 56 10.57 30.93 19.66
CA ILE A 56 11.05 29.58 19.32
C ILE A 56 10.63 29.06 17.94
N GLU A 57 11.52 29.24 16.96
CA GLU A 57 11.44 28.60 15.64
C GLU A 57 11.72 27.09 15.77
N PHE A 58 10.67 26.27 15.80
CA PHE A 58 10.78 24.89 15.33
C PHE A 58 10.77 24.92 13.80
N SER A 59 11.97 24.92 13.23
CA SER A 59 12.19 24.79 11.79
C SER A 59 11.79 23.37 11.37
N ASN A 60 10.57 23.23 10.82
CA ASN A 60 10.20 22.09 9.99
C ASN A 60 11.00 22.20 8.69
N GLN A 61 12.21 21.64 8.67
CA GLN A 61 12.94 21.40 7.43
C GLN A 61 12.36 20.13 6.80
N ASP A 62 11.62 20.33 5.71
CA ASP A 62 11.27 19.30 4.73
C ASP A 62 12.54 18.51 4.35
N ALA A 63 12.66 17.29 4.88
CA ALA A 63 13.65 16.31 4.44
C ALA A 63 13.17 15.60 3.16
N GLU A 64 12.85 16.37 2.10
CA GLU A 64 12.57 15.85 0.76
C GLU A 64 13.56 16.48 -0.24
N ALA A 65 14.85 16.21 -0.06
CA ALA A 65 15.91 16.58 -1.01
C ALA A 65 17.01 15.50 -1.04
N THR A 66 16.77 14.42 -1.77
CA THR A 66 17.84 13.53 -2.24
C THR A 66 18.57 14.24 -3.40
N PRO A 67 19.90 14.47 -3.33
CA PRO A 67 20.62 15.09 -4.44
C PRO A 67 20.75 14.09 -5.60
N PRO A 68 20.59 14.50 -6.88
CA PRO A 68 20.80 13.60 -8.01
C PRO A 68 22.29 13.23 -8.13
N PRO A 69 22.63 12.03 -8.65
CA PRO A 69 24.02 11.67 -8.88
C PRO A 69 24.58 12.54 -10.00
N LEU A 70 25.71 13.21 -9.71
CA LEU A 70 26.51 13.92 -10.70
C LEU A 70 27.12 12.90 -11.67
N LEU A 71 26.46 12.65 -12.79
CA LEU A 71 27.09 12.03 -13.96
C LEU A 71 27.43 13.12 -14.96
N SER A 72 28.71 13.49 -14.96
CA SER A 72 29.35 14.27 -16.00
C SER A 72 29.37 13.44 -17.29
N TYR A 73 28.69 13.91 -18.33
CA TYR A 73 29.13 13.63 -19.69
C TYR A 73 29.02 14.87 -20.55
N ARG A 74 30.16 15.18 -21.15
CA ARG A 74 30.54 16.39 -21.86
C ARG A 74 30.20 16.18 -23.34
N GLY A 75 29.45 17.09 -23.95
CA GLY A 75 29.13 17.04 -25.38
C GLY A 75 28.67 18.41 -25.89
N HIS A 76 29.50 19.02 -26.73
CA HIS A 76 29.45 20.39 -27.20
C HIS A 76 28.42 20.66 -28.31
N SER A 77 27.81 21.86 -28.31
CA SER A 77 27.70 22.84 -29.44
C SER A 77 26.54 23.81 -29.15
N ARG A 78 26.81 25.07 -28.78
CA ARG A 78 26.94 26.28 -29.62
C ARG A 78 25.65 26.67 -30.38
N ASP A 79 24.96 27.69 -29.85
CA ASP A 79 24.58 28.96 -30.50
C ASP A 79 23.64 29.74 -29.55
N SER A 80 24.05 30.86 -28.94
CA SER A 80 24.27 32.24 -29.45
C SER A 80 23.01 33.12 -29.40
N LEU A 81 23.04 34.08 -28.44
CA LEU A 81 22.47 35.45 -28.47
C LEU A 81 20.93 35.55 -28.49
N SER A 82 20.24 36.53 -27.89
CA SER A 82 20.45 37.57 -26.89
C SER A 82 19.09 38.29 -26.86
N GLU A 83 18.49 38.56 -25.70
CA GLU A 83 17.83 39.86 -25.44
C GLU A 83 17.26 39.92 -24.04
N ALA A 84 17.68 40.97 -23.35
CA ALA A 84 17.18 41.38 -22.05
C ALA A 84 15.77 41.96 -22.21
N SER A 85 14.86 41.59 -21.33
CA SER A 85 13.65 42.34 -21.06
C SER A 85 13.25 42.15 -19.61
N SER A 86 13.36 43.24 -18.89
CA SER A 86 12.95 43.45 -17.51
C SER A 86 11.46 43.21 -17.31
N SER A 87 11.08 42.35 -16.37
CA SER A 87 9.83 42.49 -15.64
C SER A 87 9.87 41.76 -14.30
N THR A 88 10.05 42.57 -13.25
CA THR A 88 9.33 42.49 -11.98
C THR A 88 9.39 41.16 -11.23
N ASN A 89 10.38 41.07 -10.34
CA ASN A 89 10.39 40.15 -9.20
C ASN A 89 9.14 40.38 -8.33
N THR A 90 8.09 39.65 -8.60
CA THR A 90 7.05 39.39 -7.61
C THR A 90 7.51 38.21 -6.79
N ASN A 91 7.80 38.45 -5.51
CA ASN A 91 7.94 37.43 -4.49
C ASN A 91 6.57 36.74 -4.30
N GLY A 92 6.15 35.97 -5.29
CA GLY A 92 5.05 35.03 -5.17
C GLY A 92 5.57 33.86 -4.35
N THR A 93 5.14 33.78 -3.10
CA THR A 93 5.35 32.61 -2.26
C THR A 93 5.02 31.37 -3.11
N SER A 94 6.01 30.51 -3.31
CA SER A 94 5.84 29.16 -3.82
C SER A 94 5.04 28.33 -2.79
N ARG A 95 3.78 28.70 -2.57
CA ARG A 95 2.78 27.81 -1.99
C ARG A 95 2.57 26.76 -3.06
N SER A 96 3.29 25.66 -2.88
CA SER A 96 3.37 24.48 -3.73
C SER A 96 2.06 24.20 -4.48
N GLY A 97 2.16 23.98 -5.79
CA GLY A 97 1.04 23.54 -6.64
C GLY A 97 0.46 22.17 -6.24
N ARG A 98 0.94 21.55 -5.16
CA ARG A 98 0.35 20.35 -4.54
C ARG A 98 -0.90 20.77 -3.77
N GLY A 99 -2.06 20.58 -4.38
CA GLY A 99 -3.35 20.70 -3.67
C GLY A 99 -3.39 19.76 -2.48
N SER A 100 -4.11 20.13 -1.40
CA SER A 100 -4.29 19.26 -0.24
C SER A 100 -4.91 17.91 -0.64
N PRO A 101 -4.70 16.82 0.12
CA PRO A 101 -5.22 15.49 -0.22
C PRO A 101 -6.70 15.50 -0.60
N ARG A 102 -7.52 16.27 0.13
CA ARG A 102 -8.96 16.41 -0.18
C ARG A 102 -9.24 17.06 -1.54
N LYS A 103 -8.44 18.04 -1.96
CA LYS A 103 -8.57 18.66 -3.29
C LYS A 103 -8.17 17.70 -4.39
N ARG A 104 -7.15 16.86 -4.14
CA ARG A 104 -6.71 15.84 -5.09
C ARG A 104 -7.76 14.74 -5.24
N GLU A 105 -8.31 14.23 -4.14
CA GLU A 105 -9.41 13.26 -4.17
C GLU A 105 -10.66 13.83 -4.86
N ALA A 106 -11.01 15.11 -4.60
CA ALA A 106 -12.09 15.77 -5.32
C ALA A 106 -11.81 15.82 -6.83
N ALA A 107 -10.57 16.14 -7.24
CA ALA A 107 -10.17 16.15 -8.64
C ALA A 107 -10.21 14.75 -9.28
N LEU A 108 -9.87 13.68 -8.54
CA LEU A 108 -9.99 12.30 -9.02
C LEU A 108 -11.46 11.92 -9.27
N ARG A 109 -12.36 12.30 -8.36
CA ARG A 109 -13.81 12.03 -8.46
C ARG A 109 -14.50 12.85 -9.56
N SER A 110 -13.91 13.97 -9.95
CA SER A 110 -14.40 14.85 -11.01
C SER A 110 -13.52 14.83 -12.27
N ALA A 111 -12.62 13.85 -12.40
CA ALA A 111 -11.75 13.77 -13.56
C ALA A 111 -12.60 13.58 -14.82
N PRO A 112 -12.26 14.23 -15.94
CA PRO A 112 -13.05 14.15 -17.16
C PRO A 112 -13.11 12.72 -17.72
N ASP A 113 -11.98 12.02 -17.66
CA ASP A 113 -11.86 10.66 -18.15
C ASP A 113 -11.89 9.67 -16.98
N TRP A 114 -12.93 8.84 -16.98
CA TRP A 114 -13.17 7.78 -16.00
C TRP A 114 -12.98 8.21 -14.54
N PRO A 115 -13.80 9.11 -13.97
CA PRO A 115 -13.68 9.54 -12.58
C PRO A 115 -13.54 8.37 -11.59
N VAL A 116 -12.84 8.61 -10.48
CA VAL A 116 -12.66 7.60 -9.43
C VAL A 116 -13.91 7.49 -8.57
N VAL A 117 -14.39 6.26 -8.37
CA VAL A 117 -15.46 5.92 -7.44
C VAL A 117 -14.94 4.87 -6.46
N ARG A 118 -15.01 5.15 -5.17
CA ARG A 118 -14.60 4.24 -4.10
C ARG A 118 -15.82 3.51 -3.53
N THR A 119 -15.69 2.23 -3.27
CA THR A 119 -16.71 1.43 -2.59
C THR A 119 -16.04 0.43 -1.66
N SER A 120 -16.65 0.20 -0.49
CA SER A 120 -16.15 -0.81 0.44
C SER A 120 -16.44 -2.20 -0.11
N LEU A 121 -15.45 -3.09 -0.05
CA LEU A 121 -15.63 -4.51 -0.35
C LEU A 121 -16.66 -5.16 0.57
N ALA A 122 -16.79 -4.67 1.82
CA ALA A 122 -17.77 -5.18 2.78
C ALA A 122 -19.22 -4.86 2.38
N ASP A 123 -19.43 -3.83 1.55
CA ASP A 123 -20.76 -3.44 1.08
C ASP A 123 -21.19 -4.19 -0.19
N LEU A 124 -20.26 -4.91 -0.84
CA LEU A 124 -20.56 -5.69 -2.03
C LEU A 124 -21.36 -6.93 -1.67
N LYS A 125 -22.47 -7.14 -2.38
CA LYS A 125 -23.24 -8.40 -2.29
C LYS A 125 -22.55 -9.58 -2.97
N SER A 126 -21.61 -9.28 -3.87
CA SER A 126 -20.82 -10.24 -4.65
C SER A 126 -19.60 -9.51 -5.22
N PHE A 127 -18.46 -10.18 -5.26
CA PHE A 127 -17.31 -9.68 -6.01
C PHE A 127 -17.63 -9.65 -7.52
N PRO A 128 -17.09 -8.69 -8.29
CA PRO A 128 -16.98 -8.87 -9.74
C PRO A 128 -16.34 -10.23 -10.04
N ALA A 129 -16.83 -10.96 -11.05
CA ALA A 129 -16.41 -12.34 -11.31
C ALA A 129 -14.87 -12.51 -11.40
N MET A 130 -14.19 -11.54 -12.01
CA MET A 130 -12.73 -11.49 -12.12
C MET A 130 -11.98 -11.33 -10.80
N LEU A 131 -12.66 -10.85 -9.74
CA LEU A 131 -12.12 -10.68 -8.40
C LEU A 131 -12.48 -11.81 -7.45
N GLU A 132 -13.49 -12.61 -7.77
CA GLU A 132 -14.15 -13.49 -6.81
C GLU A 132 -13.18 -14.46 -6.14
N THR A 133 -12.36 -15.18 -6.93
CA THR A 133 -11.42 -16.16 -6.37
C THR A 133 -10.35 -15.48 -5.52
N LEU A 134 -9.69 -14.46 -6.06
CA LEU A 134 -8.60 -13.77 -5.36
C LEU A 134 -9.10 -13.04 -4.09
N GLY A 135 -10.21 -12.32 -4.19
CA GLY A 135 -10.81 -11.59 -3.07
C GLY A 135 -11.26 -12.51 -1.95
N LEU A 136 -11.91 -13.64 -2.27
CA LEU A 136 -12.33 -14.63 -1.27
C LEU A 136 -11.13 -15.30 -0.58
N ASP A 137 -10.07 -15.63 -1.33
CA ASP A 137 -8.86 -16.22 -0.77
C ASP A 137 -8.15 -15.25 0.18
N LEU A 138 -7.98 -13.99 -0.23
CA LEU A 138 -7.38 -12.96 0.62
C LEU A 138 -8.23 -12.68 1.86
N ASN A 139 -9.56 -12.73 1.75
CA ASN A 139 -10.45 -12.59 2.89
C ASN A 139 -10.31 -13.76 3.88
N LYS A 140 -10.20 -15.01 3.40
CA LYS A 140 -9.94 -16.20 4.26
C LYS A 140 -8.62 -16.10 5.02
N ILE A 141 -7.59 -15.50 4.40
CA ILE A 141 -6.30 -15.23 5.06
C ILE A 141 -6.49 -14.15 6.14
N ALA A 142 -7.16 -13.05 5.78
CA ALA A 142 -7.38 -11.89 6.64
C ALA A 142 -8.18 -12.23 7.93
N ASP A 143 -9.25 -13.00 7.79
CA ASP A 143 -10.12 -13.39 8.91
C ASP A 143 -9.62 -14.61 9.70
N GLY A 144 -8.52 -15.23 9.25
CA GLY A 144 -7.87 -16.34 9.92
C GLY A 144 -8.57 -17.69 9.80
N ARG A 145 -9.45 -17.85 8.80
CA ARG A 145 -10.03 -19.16 8.44
C ARG A 145 -9.06 -20.08 7.69
N GLN A 146 -7.87 -19.60 7.35
CA GLN A 146 -6.80 -20.42 6.78
C GLN A 146 -5.71 -20.66 7.82
N PRO A 147 -5.31 -21.91 8.09
CA PRO A 147 -4.15 -22.18 8.93
C PRO A 147 -2.86 -21.79 8.18
N LEU A 148 -2.00 -21.01 8.83
CA LEU A 148 -0.82 -20.40 8.20
C LEU A 148 0.49 -20.76 8.88
N ILE A 149 0.44 -21.31 10.09
CA ILE A 149 1.62 -21.57 10.92
C ILE A 149 1.82 -23.08 11.05
N PRO A 150 3.04 -23.61 10.86
CA PRO A 150 3.35 -24.98 11.25
C PRO A 150 3.03 -25.26 12.73
N ASP A 151 2.30 -26.33 13.00
CA ASP A 151 1.93 -26.81 14.34
C ASP A 151 3.13 -27.01 15.29
N ILE A 152 4.31 -27.34 14.74
CA ILE A 152 5.57 -27.42 15.49
C ILE A 152 5.91 -26.15 16.29
N PHE A 153 5.33 -24.99 15.95
CA PHE A 153 5.53 -23.73 16.65
C PHE A 153 4.47 -23.43 17.70
N GLN A 154 3.36 -24.18 17.75
CA GLN A 154 2.22 -23.92 18.62
C GLN A 154 2.64 -23.79 20.08
N SER A 155 3.33 -24.80 20.62
CA SER A 155 3.78 -24.79 22.02
C SER A 155 4.70 -23.61 22.32
N SER A 156 5.61 -23.28 21.41
CA SER A 156 6.54 -22.15 21.59
C SER A 156 5.82 -20.80 21.56
N MET A 157 4.84 -20.64 20.66
CA MET A 157 4.04 -19.42 20.56
C MET A 157 3.13 -19.24 21.78
N SER A 158 2.50 -20.31 22.28
CA SER A 158 1.70 -20.28 23.50
C SER A 158 2.53 -19.92 24.73
N ALA A 159 3.77 -20.44 24.84
CA ALA A 159 4.67 -20.14 25.95
C ALA A 159 5.16 -18.68 25.96
N GLU A 160 5.28 -18.04 24.79
CA GLU A 160 5.70 -16.64 24.65
C GLU A 160 4.54 -15.65 24.67
N ALA A 161 3.31 -16.12 24.45
CA ALA A 161 2.12 -15.28 24.38
C ALA A 161 1.73 -14.73 25.75
N GLY A 162 1.22 -13.49 25.77
CA GLY A 162 0.56 -12.91 26.92
C GLY A 162 -0.84 -13.52 27.12
N ILE A 163 -1.48 -13.14 28.23
CA ILE A 163 -2.83 -13.63 28.58
C ILE A 163 -3.84 -13.33 27.45
N LEU A 164 -3.73 -12.17 26.81
CA LEU A 164 -4.64 -11.70 25.76
C LEU A 164 -4.16 -11.99 24.34
N THR A 165 -3.00 -12.64 24.17
CA THR A 165 -2.42 -12.90 22.84
C THR A 165 -2.14 -14.38 22.59
N GLN A 166 -2.82 -15.25 23.33
CA GLN A 166 -2.74 -16.69 23.13
C GLN A 166 -3.11 -17.07 21.70
N PRO A 167 -2.33 -17.97 21.05
CA PRO A 167 -2.58 -18.33 19.67
C PRO A 167 -3.82 -19.22 19.54
N HIS A 168 -4.63 -18.98 18.51
CA HIS A 168 -5.80 -19.81 18.24
C HIS A 168 -5.39 -21.17 17.64
N PRO A 169 -5.99 -22.30 18.03
CA PRO A 169 -5.67 -23.62 17.46
C PRO A 169 -5.80 -23.69 15.93
N GLU A 170 -6.77 -22.97 15.34
CA GLU A 170 -6.99 -22.96 13.88
C GLU A 170 -5.93 -22.21 13.09
N TRP A 171 -5.00 -21.51 13.75
CA TRP A 171 -3.87 -20.88 13.05
C TRP A 171 -2.85 -21.90 12.54
N PHE A 172 -2.90 -23.13 13.05
CA PHE A 172 -1.86 -24.13 12.85
C PHE A 172 -2.25 -25.21 11.84
N TYR A 173 -1.31 -25.61 10.99
CA TYR A 173 -1.44 -26.78 10.11
C TYR A 173 -0.39 -27.84 10.46
N ALA A 174 -0.72 -29.11 10.21
CA ALA A 174 0.21 -30.22 10.38
C ALA A 174 1.35 -30.13 9.37
N ALA A 175 2.58 -29.86 9.84
CA ALA A 175 3.74 -29.75 8.98
C ALA A 175 4.34 -31.12 8.69
N ASN A 176 4.41 -31.51 7.41
CA ASN A 176 4.80 -32.87 7.04
C ASN A 176 6.25 -33.03 6.57
N ASP A 177 7.01 -31.96 6.29
CA ASP A 177 8.43 -32.00 5.89
C ASP A 177 9.12 -30.61 6.04
N ASN A 178 10.41 -30.50 5.70
CA ASN A 178 11.19 -29.24 5.64
C ASN A 178 11.37 -28.45 6.94
N ARG A 179 11.53 -29.14 8.08
CA ARG A 179 11.66 -28.52 9.41
C ARG A 179 12.68 -27.36 9.49
N GLU A 180 13.84 -27.48 8.85
CA GLU A 180 14.87 -26.43 8.88
C GLU A 180 14.41 -25.13 8.21
N GLU A 181 13.78 -25.25 7.04
CA GLU A 181 13.20 -24.12 6.31
C GLU A 181 12.07 -23.47 7.12
N LEU A 182 11.18 -24.29 7.70
CA LEU A 182 10.10 -23.80 8.55
C LEU A 182 10.64 -23.00 9.76
N ILE A 183 11.71 -23.49 10.39
CA ILE A 183 12.39 -22.78 11.49
C ILE A 183 12.99 -21.46 11.00
N ALA A 184 13.56 -21.43 9.80
CA ALA A 184 14.12 -20.22 9.19
C ALA A 184 13.02 -19.17 8.94
N VAL A 185 11.92 -19.54 8.27
CA VAL A 185 10.75 -18.68 8.02
C VAL A 185 10.19 -18.15 9.34
N HIS A 186 10.00 -19.01 10.34
CA HIS A 186 9.47 -18.59 11.65
C HIS A 186 10.39 -17.58 12.36
N ARG A 187 11.71 -17.77 12.25
CA ARG A 187 12.69 -16.82 12.78
C ARG A 187 12.56 -15.44 12.11
N GLN A 188 12.30 -15.39 10.81
CA GLN A 188 12.08 -14.14 10.08
C GLN A 188 10.77 -13.47 10.48
N MET A 189 9.67 -14.21 10.65
CA MET A 189 8.41 -13.66 11.17
C MET A 189 8.60 -12.98 12.53
N LYS A 190 9.32 -13.62 13.45
CA LYS A 190 9.65 -13.02 14.76
C LYS A 190 10.54 -11.78 14.62
N ARG A 191 11.45 -11.76 13.64
CA ARG A 191 12.32 -10.61 13.37
C ARG A 191 11.53 -9.41 12.84
N ILE A 192 10.66 -9.64 11.86
CA ILE A 192 9.75 -8.62 11.31
C ILE A 192 8.85 -8.06 12.42
N HIS A 193 8.29 -8.93 13.25
CA HIS A 193 7.47 -8.53 14.40
C HIS A 193 8.25 -7.64 15.38
N ARG A 194 9.44 -8.06 15.81
CA ARG A 194 10.29 -7.26 16.72
C ARG A 194 10.67 -5.91 16.12
N ASN A 195 10.99 -5.86 14.84
CA ASN A 195 11.27 -4.61 14.14
C ASN A 195 10.04 -3.71 14.11
N SER A 196 8.85 -4.25 13.84
CA SER A 196 7.59 -3.50 13.83
C SER A 196 7.28 -2.89 15.21
N VAL A 197 7.48 -3.66 16.29
CA VAL A 197 7.35 -3.17 17.67
C VAL A 197 8.34 -2.04 17.95
N LYS A 198 9.62 -2.22 17.55
CA LYS A 198 10.65 -1.20 17.72
C LYS A 198 10.32 0.08 16.95
N CYS A 199 9.94 -0.03 15.67
CA CYS A 199 9.60 1.13 14.84
C CYS A 199 8.40 1.90 15.40
N LYS A 200 7.39 1.19 15.92
CA LYS A 200 6.26 1.81 16.61
C LYS A 200 6.68 2.52 17.90
N ALA A 201 7.47 1.86 18.74
CA ALA A 201 7.91 2.41 20.02
C ALA A 201 8.79 3.65 19.87
N MET A 202 9.63 3.66 18.83
CA MET A 202 10.55 4.77 18.54
C MET A 202 9.92 5.88 17.67
N MET A 203 8.64 5.73 17.28
CA MET A 203 7.96 6.63 16.34
C MET A 203 8.77 6.87 15.05
N GLU A 204 9.34 5.79 14.52
CA GLU A 204 10.19 5.84 13.34
C GLU A 204 9.45 6.45 12.14
N HIS A 205 10.18 7.23 11.35
CA HIS A 205 9.69 7.78 10.09
C HIS A 205 9.56 6.69 9.02
N GLU A 206 8.80 6.99 7.97
CA GLU A 206 8.48 6.08 6.86
C GLU A 206 9.71 5.35 6.26
N PRO A 207 10.87 5.99 6.01
CA PRO A 207 12.04 5.28 5.46
C PRO A 207 12.56 4.16 6.36
N ALA A 208 12.47 4.33 7.68
CA ALA A 208 12.88 3.30 8.63
C ALA A 208 11.90 2.12 8.66
N TRP A 209 10.58 2.38 8.55
CA TRP A 209 9.58 1.33 8.35
C TRP A 209 9.83 0.56 7.04
N ASN A 210 10.10 1.28 5.94
CA ASN A 210 10.39 0.71 4.63
C ASN A 210 11.59 -0.24 4.68
N GLY A 211 12.72 0.19 5.24
CA GLY A 211 13.93 -0.64 5.32
C GLY A 211 13.88 -1.77 6.36
N LEU A 212 13.27 -1.54 7.53
CA LEU A 212 13.32 -2.50 8.64
C LEU A 212 12.15 -3.49 8.65
N VAL A 213 11.01 -3.15 8.04
CA VAL A 213 9.79 -3.93 8.09
C VAL A 213 9.30 -4.26 6.68
N HIS A 214 8.92 -3.26 5.86
CA HIS A 214 8.19 -3.52 4.62
C HIS A 214 9.02 -4.28 3.58
N CYS A 215 10.25 -3.85 3.32
CA CYS A 215 11.16 -4.53 2.40
C CYS A 215 11.39 -5.98 2.82
N ARG A 216 11.54 -6.24 4.13
CA ARG A 216 11.78 -7.60 4.64
C ARG A 216 10.56 -8.52 4.52
N VAL A 217 9.36 -7.97 4.69
CA VAL A 217 8.13 -8.70 4.42
C VAL A 217 8.05 -9.09 2.94
N LEU A 218 8.39 -8.15 2.03
CA LEU A 218 8.40 -8.41 0.60
C LEU A 218 9.45 -9.46 0.21
N GLU A 219 10.68 -9.35 0.72
CA GLU A 219 11.76 -10.33 0.55
C GLU A 219 11.28 -11.73 0.95
N GLU A 220 10.82 -11.89 2.19
CA GLU A 220 10.41 -13.18 2.75
C GLU A 220 9.17 -13.78 2.06
N ALA A 221 8.22 -12.94 1.65
CA ALA A 221 7.01 -13.42 1.01
C ALA A 221 7.26 -13.84 -0.45
N LEU A 222 8.08 -13.08 -1.17
CA LEU A 222 8.30 -13.24 -2.62
C LEU A 222 9.53 -14.07 -2.95
N GLU A 223 10.40 -14.38 -1.98
CA GLU A 223 11.48 -15.34 -2.15
C GLU A 223 10.92 -16.70 -2.63
N GLY A 224 11.55 -17.26 -3.65
CA GLY A 224 11.13 -18.50 -4.30
C GLY A 224 9.84 -18.41 -5.13
N GLN A 225 9.16 -17.25 -5.19
CA GLN A 225 7.98 -17.06 -6.03
C GLN A 225 8.38 -16.82 -7.49
N GLY A 226 8.92 -17.86 -8.14
CA GLY A 226 9.44 -17.79 -9.52
C GLY A 226 8.46 -17.12 -10.49
N GLY A 227 8.94 -16.23 -11.35
CA GLY A 227 8.09 -15.44 -12.26
C GLY A 227 7.54 -14.14 -11.64
N VAL A 228 7.85 -13.86 -10.38
CA VAL A 228 7.48 -12.62 -9.69
C VAL A 228 8.72 -12.03 -9.02
N ASP A 229 8.80 -10.71 -9.01
CA ASP A 229 9.82 -9.96 -8.29
C ASP A 229 9.20 -8.69 -7.71
N PHE A 230 9.88 -8.03 -6.78
CA PHE A 230 9.50 -6.71 -6.33
C PHE A 230 10.66 -5.72 -6.45
N ARG A 231 10.34 -4.45 -6.63
CA ARG A 231 11.34 -3.38 -6.73
C ARG A 231 10.92 -2.17 -5.92
N ASN A 232 11.92 -1.49 -5.37
CA ASN A 232 11.73 -0.14 -4.84
C ASN A 232 11.55 0.84 -6.00
N THR A 233 10.46 1.58 -5.99
CA THR A 233 10.05 2.54 -7.03
C THR A 233 9.87 3.96 -6.49
N THR A 234 10.38 4.24 -5.28
CA THR A 234 10.23 5.54 -4.57
C THR A 234 10.63 6.78 -5.37
N VAL A 235 11.49 6.63 -6.39
CA VAL A 235 11.96 7.72 -7.27
C VAL A 235 11.36 7.67 -8.67
N CYS A 236 10.60 6.62 -9.00
CA CYS A 236 9.93 6.48 -10.28
C CYS A 236 8.75 7.44 -10.36
N ARG A 237 8.58 8.02 -11.55
CA ARG A 237 7.57 9.01 -11.87
C ARG A 237 6.79 8.56 -13.08
N THR A 238 5.50 8.90 -13.12
CA THR A 238 4.65 8.52 -14.25
C THR A 238 5.16 9.23 -15.51
N LEU A 239 5.27 8.51 -16.62
CA LEU A 239 5.60 9.09 -17.92
C LEU A 239 4.48 10.03 -18.36
N ARG A 240 4.87 11.16 -18.94
CA ARG A 240 3.95 12.22 -19.37
C ARG A 240 2.76 11.75 -20.23
N PRO A 241 2.90 10.77 -21.16
CA PRO A 241 1.76 10.28 -21.95
C PRO A 241 0.62 9.67 -21.11
N TYR A 242 0.91 9.21 -19.90
CA TYR A 242 -0.06 8.53 -19.03
C TYR A 242 -0.55 9.41 -17.88
N HIS A 243 -0.15 10.68 -17.84
CA HIS A 243 -0.64 11.65 -16.84
C HIS A 243 -2.13 11.91 -17.01
N ASP A 244 -2.78 12.25 -15.89
CA ASP A 244 -4.05 12.96 -15.94
C ASP A 244 -3.83 14.37 -16.51
N GLY A 245 -4.74 14.85 -17.36
CA GLY A 245 -4.61 16.17 -17.98
C GLY A 245 -4.82 17.36 -17.02
N GLY A 246 -5.30 17.10 -15.80
CA GLY A 246 -5.65 18.14 -14.82
C GLY A 246 -4.46 18.59 -13.97
N PRO A 247 -4.25 19.91 -13.73
CA PRO A 247 -3.10 20.42 -13.00
C PRO A 247 -3.07 20.02 -11.51
N THR A 248 -4.20 19.59 -10.96
CA THR A 248 -4.35 19.13 -9.58
C THR A 248 -3.90 17.70 -9.36
N LEU A 249 -3.87 16.90 -10.44
CA LEU A 249 -3.44 15.52 -10.45
C LEU A 249 -1.99 15.50 -10.93
N GLY A 250 -1.10 15.85 -10.00
CA GLY A 250 0.33 15.90 -10.26
C GLY A 250 0.96 14.53 -10.51
N ASP A 251 2.28 14.56 -10.68
CA ASP A 251 3.10 13.38 -10.88
C ASP A 251 3.32 12.63 -9.55
N ASP A 252 2.49 11.60 -9.34
CA ASP A 252 2.58 10.70 -8.19
C ASP A 252 3.62 9.60 -8.40
N LYS A 253 4.07 9.08 -7.26
CA LYS A 253 5.00 7.96 -7.10
C LYS A 253 4.34 6.90 -6.22
N VAL A 254 4.93 5.71 -6.22
CA VAL A 254 4.63 4.65 -5.25
C VAL A 254 5.95 4.07 -4.75
N ASP A 255 5.99 3.60 -3.51
CA ASP A 255 7.23 3.20 -2.86
C ASP A 255 7.79 1.87 -3.37
N TYR A 256 6.90 0.90 -3.63
CA TYR A 256 7.28 -0.40 -4.20
C TYR A 256 6.32 -0.84 -5.30
N GLY A 257 6.82 -1.71 -6.17
CA GLY A 257 6.02 -2.44 -7.14
C GLY A 257 6.33 -3.92 -7.12
N ILE A 258 5.32 -4.76 -7.36
CA ILE A 258 5.48 -6.19 -7.66
C ILE A 258 5.32 -6.36 -9.16
N PHE A 259 6.26 -7.06 -9.77
CA PHE A 259 6.44 -7.15 -11.22
C PHE A 259 6.35 -8.60 -11.71
N LEU A 260 5.85 -8.74 -12.94
CA LEU A 260 5.85 -9.99 -13.67
C LEU A 260 7.22 -10.21 -14.32
N GLN A 261 7.94 -11.26 -13.94
CA GLN A 261 9.21 -11.65 -14.56
C GLN A 261 8.96 -12.55 -15.78
N PRO A 262 9.14 -12.04 -17.02
CA PRO A 262 8.68 -12.75 -18.20
C PRO A 262 9.59 -13.93 -18.60
N THR A 263 10.84 -13.94 -18.15
CA THR A 263 11.86 -14.94 -18.51
C THR A 263 11.67 -16.31 -17.87
N GLN A 264 10.76 -16.43 -16.91
CA GLN A 264 10.52 -17.67 -16.16
C GLN A 264 9.47 -18.58 -16.83
N GLY A 265 9.03 -18.26 -18.06
CA GLY A 265 8.14 -19.10 -18.85
C GLY A 265 8.72 -19.41 -20.24
N SER A 266 8.22 -20.49 -20.85
CA SER A 266 8.66 -20.98 -22.17
C SER A 266 7.70 -20.63 -23.32
N ASP A 267 6.77 -19.71 -23.10
CA ASP A 267 5.69 -19.34 -24.02
C ASP A 267 5.96 -18.06 -24.84
N GLY A 268 7.20 -17.58 -24.82
CA GLY A 268 7.64 -16.47 -25.65
C GLY A 268 7.28 -15.08 -25.13
N LEU A 269 6.76 -14.96 -23.89
CA LEU A 269 6.36 -13.65 -23.36
C LEU A 269 7.53 -12.65 -23.32
N ALA A 270 8.73 -13.10 -22.95
CA ALA A 270 9.90 -12.23 -22.87
C ALA A 270 10.26 -11.63 -24.24
N GLU A 271 10.20 -12.43 -25.30
CA GLU A 271 10.44 -12.04 -26.67
C GLU A 271 9.38 -11.06 -27.17
N ARG A 272 8.11 -11.33 -26.87
CA ARG A 272 6.99 -10.44 -27.25
C ARG A 272 7.10 -9.06 -26.57
N LEU A 273 7.42 -9.03 -25.28
CA LEU A 273 7.63 -7.77 -24.56
C LEU A 273 8.87 -7.02 -25.08
N ALA A 274 9.93 -7.75 -25.46
CA ALA A 274 11.10 -7.14 -26.08
C ALA A 274 10.77 -6.54 -27.46
N ASP A 275 9.95 -7.21 -28.26
CA ASP A 275 9.46 -6.72 -29.56
C ASP A 275 8.62 -5.45 -29.40
N LEU A 276 7.63 -5.44 -28.49
CA LEU A 276 6.85 -4.24 -28.17
C LEU A 276 7.76 -3.06 -27.80
N ALA A 277 8.72 -3.28 -26.90
CA ALA A 277 9.66 -2.25 -26.48
C ALA A 277 10.52 -1.75 -27.66
N SER A 278 10.94 -2.64 -28.56
CA SER A 278 11.69 -2.28 -29.77
C SER A 278 10.87 -1.43 -30.76
N ASN A 279 9.55 -1.62 -30.75
CA ASN A 279 8.57 -0.84 -31.52
C ASN A 279 8.14 0.46 -30.81
N GLY A 280 8.83 0.86 -29.73
CA GLY A 280 8.59 2.12 -29.02
C GLY A 280 7.36 2.11 -28.11
N ILE A 281 6.90 0.93 -27.67
CA ILE A 281 5.80 0.79 -26.71
C ILE A 281 6.40 0.60 -25.32
N ASP A 282 6.06 1.50 -24.38
CA ASP A 282 6.51 1.38 -23.00
C ASP A 282 5.91 0.13 -22.34
N ILE A 283 6.71 -0.62 -21.59
CA ILE A 283 6.26 -1.82 -20.87
C ILE A 283 5.63 -1.47 -19.50
N THR A 284 5.92 -0.27 -19.01
CA THR A 284 5.38 0.31 -17.77
C THR A 284 5.05 1.78 -18.00
N HIS A 285 4.13 2.34 -17.22
CA HIS A 285 3.81 3.77 -17.27
C HIS A 285 4.85 4.70 -16.62
N PHE A 286 6.02 4.18 -16.28
CA PHE A 286 7.17 4.86 -15.64
C PHE A 286 8.46 4.17 -16.11
N ASN A 287 9.62 4.80 -15.88
CA ASN A 287 10.92 4.20 -16.21
C ASN A 287 11.51 3.47 -15.00
N LEU A 288 11.93 2.22 -15.24
CA LEU A 288 12.85 1.48 -14.37
C LEU A 288 14.30 1.87 -14.69
N SER A 289 15.16 1.92 -13.68
CA SER A 289 16.56 2.35 -13.82
C SER A 289 17.41 1.43 -14.72
N ASP A 290 17.03 0.15 -14.82
CA ASP A 290 17.68 -0.87 -15.64
C ASP A 290 17.01 -1.08 -17.01
N PHE A 291 15.95 -0.32 -17.32
CA PHE A 291 15.15 -0.47 -18.53
C PHE A 291 14.60 -1.90 -18.73
N ALA A 292 14.35 -2.63 -17.63
CA ALA A 292 13.80 -3.97 -17.70
C ALA A 292 12.42 -3.99 -18.36
N LYS A 293 12.18 -4.99 -19.22
CA LYS A 293 10.90 -5.23 -19.90
C LYS A 293 10.00 -6.09 -19.01
N THR A 294 9.75 -5.62 -17.79
CA THR A 294 8.99 -6.33 -16.77
C THR A 294 7.74 -5.51 -16.43
N PRO A 295 6.53 -6.01 -16.74
CA PRO A 295 5.31 -5.29 -16.42
C PRO A 295 5.10 -5.15 -14.91
N LEU A 296 4.69 -3.96 -14.46
CA LEU A 296 4.20 -3.74 -13.10
C LEU A 296 2.85 -4.42 -12.94
N ALA A 297 2.68 -5.25 -11.91
CA ALA A 297 1.42 -5.92 -11.63
C ALA A 297 0.67 -5.29 -10.45
N ILE A 298 1.37 -5.01 -9.35
CA ILE A 298 0.77 -4.51 -8.10
C ILE A 298 1.58 -3.33 -7.60
N SER A 299 0.90 -2.23 -7.30
CA SER A 299 1.51 -1.01 -6.74
C SER A 299 1.37 -0.99 -5.22
N ILE A 300 2.42 -0.58 -4.51
CA ILE A 300 2.45 -0.52 -3.05
C ILE A 300 2.82 0.89 -2.61
N GLU A 301 1.91 1.51 -1.87
CA GLU A 301 2.15 2.79 -1.19
C GLU A 301 2.37 2.53 0.29
N THR A 302 3.38 3.17 0.87
CA THR A 302 3.70 3.04 2.30
C THR A 302 3.55 4.37 3.01
N LYS A 303 3.21 4.29 4.29
CA LYS A 303 3.11 5.43 5.20
C LYS A 303 3.67 5.04 6.56
N GLY A 304 4.40 5.96 7.18
CA GLY A 304 4.88 5.82 8.56
C GLY A 304 3.75 5.85 9.59
N PHE A 305 4.12 5.68 10.86
CA PHE A 305 3.16 5.77 11.96
C PHE A 305 2.60 7.19 12.10
N GLY A 306 1.27 7.32 12.19
CA GLY A 306 0.59 8.61 12.36
C GLY A 306 0.44 9.44 11.07
N ALA A 307 0.94 8.98 9.93
CA ALA A 307 0.73 9.63 8.65
C ALA A 307 -0.72 9.48 8.16
N GLU A 308 -1.22 10.50 7.45
CA GLU A 308 -2.57 10.47 6.88
C GLU A 308 -2.66 9.41 5.79
N THR A 309 -3.35 8.30 6.08
CA THR A 309 -3.61 7.21 5.13
C THR A 309 -4.32 7.71 3.87
N PHE A 310 -5.19 8.71 4.03
CA PHE A 310 -5.98 9.31 2.95
C PHE A 310 -5.11 9.93 1.86
N GLU A 311 -3.95 10.52 2.20
CA GLU A 311 -3.04 11.04 1.18
C GLU A 311 -2.44 9.91 0.34
N GLY A 312 -1.95 8.85 0.98
CA GLY A 312 -1.42 7.66 0.29
C GLY A 312 -2.46 7.02 -0.62
N ASP A 313 -3.69 6.85 -0.12
CA ASP A 313 -4.80 6.27 -0.89
C ASP A 313 -5.19 7.13 -2.10
N THR A 314 -5.02 8.45 -2.01
CA THR A 314 -5.24 9.38 -3.13
C THR A 314 -4.12 9.28 -4.17
N GLN A 315 -2.86 9.20 -3.73
CA GLN A 315 -1.71 9.04 -4.62
C GLN A 315 -1.78 7.70 -5.38
N LEU A 316 -2.08 6.62 -4.66
CA LEU A 316 -2.22 5.28 -5.24
C LEU A 316 -3.38 5.22 -6.27
N ALA A 317 -4.49 5.92 -6.01
CA ALA A 317 -5.60 6.01 -6.96
C ALA A 317 -5.24 6.80 -8.24
N ASN A 318 -4.42 7.85 -8.14
CA ASN A 318 -3.94 8.56 -9.33
C ASN A 318 -2.92 7.71 -10.11
N TRP A 319 -2.01 7.04 -9.40
CA TRP A 319 -1.02 6.13 -9.99
C TRP A 319 -1.70 4.99 -10.77
N VAL A 320 -2.73 4.36 -10.20
CA VAL A 320 -3.42 3.25 -10.89
C VAL A 320 -4.22 3.73 -12.11
N ARG A 321 -4.69 4.97 -12.14
CA ARG A 321 -5.30 5.56 -13.34
C ARG A 321 -4.30 5.67 -14.48
N ALA A 322 -3.08 6.13 -14.18
CA ALA A 322 -1.99 6.18 -15.15
C ALA A 322 -1.62 4.77 -15.65
N HIS A 323 -1.56 3.80 -14.73
CA HIS A 323 -1.33 2.41 -15.07
C HIS A 323 -2.40 1.88 -16.05
N PHE A 324 -3.69 2.15 -15.79
CA PHE A 324 -4.75 1.78 -16.72
C PHE A 324 -4.66 2.48 -18.09
N ARG A 325 -4.24 3.74 -18.15
CA ARG A 325 -4.01 4.43 -19.44
C ARG A 325 -2.93 3.75 -20.25
N HIS A 326 -1.85 3.33 -19.58
CA HIS A 326 -0.78 2.56 -20.19
C HIS A 326 -1.27 1.19 -20.69
N LEU A 327 -1.99 0.43 -19.87
CA LEU A 327 -2.53 -0.86 -20.33
C LEU A 327 -3.49 -0.69 -21.51
N ALA A 328 -4.35 0.33 -21.50
CA ALA A 328 -5.22 0.66 -22.63
C ALA A 328 -4.42 1.01 -23.90
N TYR A 329 -3.35 1.79 -23.76
CA TYR A 329 -2.45 2.12 -24.86
C TYR A 329 -1.79 0.87 -25.45
N VAL A 330 -1.29 -0.05 -24.61
CA VAL A 330 -0.69 -1.31 -25.07
C VAL A 330 -1.71 -2.16 -25.82
N VAL A 331 -2.92 -2.32 -25.26
CA VAL A 331 -4.01 -3.10 -25.89
C VAL A 331 -4.37 -2.55 -27.27
N ASP A 332 -4.49 -1.22 -27.39
CA ASP A 332 -4.76 -0.55 -28.67
C ASP A 332 -3.63 -0.79 -29.69
N ARG A 333 -2.37 -0.63 -29.26
CA ARG A 333 -1.19 -0.85 -30.11
C ARG A 333 -1.01 -2.29 -30.57
N CYS A 334 -1.50 -3.26 -29.82
CA CYS A 334 -1.47 -4.67 -30.20
C CYS A 334 -2.67 -5.08 -31.08
N GLY A 335 -3.54 -4.15 -31.48
CA GLY A 335 -4.63 -4.40 -32.44
C GLY A 335 -5.93 -4.91 -31.82
N HIS A 336 -6.04 -4.98 -30.50
CA HIS A 336 -7.28 -5.38 -29.82
C HIS A 336 -8.29 -4.22 -29.64
N GLY A 337 -7.85 -2.98 -29.90
CA GLY A 337 -8.66 -1.77 -29.71
C GLY A 337 -9.28 -1.69 -28.32
N GLN A 338 -10.41 -1.00 -28.19
CA GLN A 338 -11.12 -0.88 -26.90
C GLN A 338 -11.98 -2.11 -26.56
N THR A 339 -11.91 -3.19 -27.36
CA THR A 339 -12.80 -4.35 -27.18
C THR A 339 -12.38 -5.27 -26.04
N ARG A 340 -11.10 -5.22 -25.65
CA ARG A 340 -10.54 -6.08 -24.62
C ARG A 340 -10.60 -5.41 -23.25
N SER A 341 -11.24 -6.07 -22.30
CA SER A 341 -11.29 -5.62 -20.91
C SER A 341 -9.90 -5.60 -20.27
N LEU A 342 -9.59 -4.53 -19.55
CA LEU A 342 -8.37 -4.44 -18.74
C LEU A 342 -8.48 -5.34 -17.50
N PRO A 343 -7.35 -5.87 -16.97
CA PRO A 343 -7.36 -6.66 -15.76
C PRO A 343 -7.74 -5.78 -14.56
N VAL A 344 -8.33 -6.39 -13.53
CA VAL A 344 -8.41 -5.73 -12.23
C VAL A 344 -7.04 -5.76 -11.59
N LEU A 345 -6.60 -4.62 -11.06
CA LEU A 345 -5.29 -4.46 -10.47
C LEU A 345 -5.42 -4.43 -8.94
N PRO A 346 -4.85 -5.41 -8.22
CA PRO A 346 -4.64 -5.27 -6.79
C PRO A 346 -3.70 -4.09 -6.51
N THR A 347 -3.99 -3.36 -5.44
CA THR A 347 -3.15 -2.28 -4.93
C THR A 347 -2.98 -2.45 -3.43
N ILE A 348 -1.79 -2.16 -2.90
CA ILE A 348 -1.47 -2.36 -1.49
C ILE A 348 -1.22 -1.00 -0.85
N SER A 349 -1.94 -0.73 0.24
CA SER A 349 -1.72 0.43 1.12
C SER A 349 -1.17 -0.08 2.44
N VAL A 350 0.02 0.36 2.82
CA VAL A 350 0.69 -0.04 4.06
C VAL A 350 0.79 1.16 4.99
N SER A 351 0.11 1.09 6.13
CA SER A 351 0.20 2.11 7.18
C SER A 351 0.91 1.54 8.40
N ALA A 352 2.20 1.87 8.53
CA ALA A 352 3.13 1.34 9.53
C ALA A 352 3.16 -0.19 9.58
N SER A 353 2.28 -0.81 10.36
CA SER A 353 2.24 -2.26 10.53
C SER A 353 1.05 -2.92 9.83
N VAL A 354 0.08 -2.13 9.39
CA VAL A 354 -1.19 -2.61 8.85
C VAL A 354 -1.09 -2.66 7.33
N TRP A 355 -1.37 -3.83 6.77
CA TRP A 355 -1.36 -4.05 5.32
C TRP A 355 -2.79 -4.21 4.82
N ARG A 356 -3.18 -3.36 3.89
CA ARG A 356 -4.49 -3.40 3.24
C ARG A 356 -4.33 -3.66 1.74
N VAL A 357 -5.11 -4.57 1.21
CA VAL A 357 -5.27 -4.81 -0.22
C VAL A 357 -6.61 -4.24 -0.66
N ASP A 358 -6.54 -3.40 -1.68
CA ASP A 358 -7.68 -2.85 -2.41
C ASP A 358 -7.59 -3.33 -3.87
N PHE A 359 -8.67 -3.14 -4.64
CA PHE A 359 -8.70 -3.53 -6.05
C PHE A 359 -9.19 -2.39 -6.93
N ALA A 360 -8.43 -2.07 -7.96
CA ALA A 360 -8.82 -1.09 -8.97
C ALA A 360 -9.38 -1.78 -10.22
N HIS A 361 -10.49 -1.28 -10.74
CA HIS A 361 -11.15 -1.79 -11.93
C HIS A 361 -11.49 -0.63 -12.87
N ARG A 362 -11.00 -0.70 -14.12
CA ARG A 362 -11.42 0.20 -15.20
C ARG A 362 -12.74 -0.31 -15.78
N CYS A 363 -13.84 0.35 -15.43
CA CYS A 363 -15.12 0.18 -16.10
C CYS A 363 -15.22 1.16 -17.28
N ASP A 364 -16.28 1.05 -18.09
CA ASP A 364 -16.48 1.88 -19.30
C ASP A 364 -16.45 3.39 -19.02
N ASP A 365 -17.03 3.83 -17.90
CA ASP A 365 -17.24 5.24 -17.58
C ASP A 365 -16.49 5.73 -16.33
N ARG A 366 -15.82 4.84 -15.59
CA ARG A 366 -15.17 5.17 -14.31
C ARG A 366 -14.03 4.23 -13.93
N THR A 367 -13.20 4.67 -12.98
CA THR A 367 -12.33 3.76 -12.22
C THR A 367 -13.01 3.42 -10.90
N MET A 368 -13.39 2.17 -10.71
CA MET A 368 -13.82 1.68 -9.41
C MET A 368 -12.60 1.32 -8.57
N ILE A 369 -12.57 1.76 -7.30
CA ILE A 369 -11.64 1.27 -6.28
C ILE A 369 -12.46 0.56 -5.22
N TYR A 370 -12.28 -0.75 -5.11
CA TYR A 370 -12.90 -1.60 -4.11
C TYR A 370 -11.97 -1.72 -2.89
N GLU A 371 -12.33 -1.08 -1.79
CA GLU A 371 -11.45 -0.90 -0.63
C GLU A 371 -11.76 -1.92 0.47
N GLY A 372 -10.74 -2.45 1.16
CA GLY A 372 -10.95 -2.90 2.54
C GLY A 372 -10.45 -4.26 3.00
N ILE A 373 -9.65 -5.03 2.24
CA ILE A 373 -9.11 -6.28 2.81
C ILE A 373 -7.85 -5.99 3.61
N THR A 374 -7.99 -5.86 4.93
CA THR A 374 -6.82 -5.78 5.82
C THR A 374 -6.21 -7.18 6.00
N VAL A 375 -5.18 -7.49 5.21
CA VAL A 375 -4.60 -8.84 5.14
C VAL A 375 -3.71 -9.19 6.33
N GLY A 376 -3.32 -8.23 7.15
CA GLY A 376 -2.62 -8.53 8.39
C GLY A 376 -1.95 -7.32 9.05
N ASN A 377 -1.40 -7.57 10.23
CA ASN A 377 -0.70 -6.57 11.03
C ASN A 377 0.63 -7.13 11.55
N THR A 378 1.75 -6.52 11.16
CA THR A 378 3.09 -6.98 11.54
C THR A 378 3.44 -6.76 13.03
N LEU A 379 2.57 -6.14 13.82
CA LEU A 379 2.68 -6.08 15.28
C LEU A 379 2.34 -7.40 15.97
N THR A 380 1.95 -8.44 15.24
CA THR A 380 1.86 -9.80 15.78
C THR A 380 2.61 -10.77 14.88
N VAL A 381 3.14 -11.86 15.46
CA VAL A 381 3.80 -12.91 14.67
C VAL A 381 2.80 -13.55 13.70
N TYR A 382 1.57 -13.82 14.17
CA TYR A 382 0.50 -14.33 13.31
C TYR A 382 0.19 -13.38 12.15
N GLY A 383 0.07 -12.08 12.41
CA GLY A 383 -0.16 -11.09 11.36
C GLY A 383 0.98 -11.01 10.35
N CYS A 384 2.23 -11.25 10.74
CA CYS A 384 3.34 -11.40 9.79
C CYS A 384 3.11 -12.59 8.83
N TYR A 385 2.64 -13.73 9.34
CA TYR A 385 2.27 -14.89 8.52
C TYR A 385 1.11 -14.55 7.58
N GLN A 386 0.08 -13.85 8.05
CA GLN A 386 -1.05 -13.45 7.21
C GLN A 386 -0.61 -12.56 6.04
N VAL A 387 0.23 -11.55 6.30
CA VAL A 387 0.75 -10.67 5.25
C VAL A 387 1.57 -11.46 4.23
N CYS A 388 2.46 -12.35 4.68
CA CYS A 388 3.27 -13.16 3.75
C CYS A 388 2.41 -14.12 2.93
N ALA A 389 1.39 -14.74 3.53
CA ALA A 389 0.46 -15.61 2.82
C ALA A 389 -0.34 -14.84 1.76
N ALA A 390 -0.83 -13.64 2.10
CA ALA A 390 -1.54 -12.77 1.18
C ALA A 390 -0.65 -12.34 0.00
N LEU A 391 0.60 -11.93 0.27
CA LEU A 391 1.57 -11.57 -0.77
C LEU A 391 1.92 -12.76 -1.68
N ARG A 392 2.05 -13.98 -1.15
CA ARG A 392 2.24 -15.20 -1.96
C ARG A 392 1.02 -15.51 -2.83
N ARG A 393 -0.19 -15.31 -2.31
CA ARG A 393 -1.43 -15.47 -3.10
C ARG A 393 -1.53 -14.44 -4.21
N LEU A 394 -1.11 -13.21 -3.95
CA LEU A 394 -0.98 -12.14 -4.96
C LEU A 394 0.10 -12.48 -5.99
N ALA A 395 1.24 -13.02 -5.57
CA ALA A 395 2.28 -13.49 -6.48
C ALA A 395 1.74 -14.58 -7.43
N ALA A 396 0.94 -15.53 -6.94
CA ALA A 396 0.26 -16.49 -7.81
C ALA A 396 -0.64 -15.81 -8.86
N TRP A 397 -1.45 -14.82 -8.45
CA TRP A 397 -2.25 -14.02 -9.38
C TRP A 397 -1.39 -13.30 -10.44
N VAL A 398 -0.20 -12.80 -10.08
CA VAL A 398 0.73 -12.20 -11.06
C VAL A 398 1.19 -13.22 -12.09
N ARG A 399 1.54 -14.44 -11.66
CA ARG A 399 2.03 -15.51 -12.55
C ARG A 399 0.96 -16.13 -13.43
N ASP A 400 -0.26 -16.18 -12.94
CA ASP A 400 -1.33 -16.92 -13.57
C ASP A 400 -2.21 -15.96 -14.37
N ASP A 401 -2.98 -15.11 -13.68
CA ASP A 401 -3.98 -14.23 -14.28
C ASP A 401 -3.36 -13.04 -15.04
N PHE A 402 -2.43 -12.31 -14.41
CA PHE A 402 -1.84 -11.12 -15.01
C PHE A 402 -0.91 -11.49 -16.18
N ARG A 403 -0.16 -12.58 -16.03
CA ARG A 403 0.67 -13.12 -17.11
C ARG A 403 -0.16 -13.57 -18.31
N LYS A 404 -1.29 -14.26 -18.07
CA LYS A 404 -2.25 -14.62 -19.12
C LYS A 404 -2.78 -13.39 -19.85
N PHE A 405 -3.10 -12.32 -19.13
CA PHE A 405 -3.50 -11.05 -19.77
C PHE A 405 -2.42 -10.56 -20.76
N TRP A 406 -1.15 -10.53 -20.36
CA TRP A 406 -0.06 -10.09 -21.23
C TRP A 406 0.21 -11.01 -22.41
N LEU A 407 0.11 -12.33 -22.23
CA LEU A 407 0.24 -13.29 -23.32
C LEU A 407 -0.81 -13.05 -24.40
N GLU A 408 -2.07 -12.91 -24.00
CA GLU A 408 -3.18 -12.70 -24.91
C GLU A 408 -3.14 -11.31 -25.57
N VAL A 409 -2.69 -10.25 -24.88
CA VAL A 409 -2.54 -8.91 -25.47
C VAL A 409 -1.40 -8.87 -26.49
N THR A 410 -0.33 -9.63 -26.25
CA THR A 410 0.85 -9.64 -27.13
C THR A 410 0.79 -10.71 -28.22
N GLU A 411 -0.30 -11.46 -28.27
CA GLU A 411 -0.60 -12.35 -29.37
C GLU A 411 -1.04 -11.50 -30.57
N LEU A 412 -0.19 -11.42 -31.59
CA LEU A 412 -0.52 -10.74 -32.83
C LEU A 412 -1.85 -11.30 -33.35
N SER A 413 -2.82 -10.41 -33.60
CA SER A 413 -4.01 -10.76 -34.35
C SER A 413 -3.55 -11.20 -35.74
N THR A 414 -3.55 -12.52 -36.00
CA THR A 414 -3.24 -13.11 -37.29
C THR A 414 -4.17 -12.61 -38.39
#